data_AF-A0A5C3NDR6-F1
#
_entry.id   AF-A0A5C3NDR6-F1
#
_cell.length_a   1.000
_cell.length_b   1.000
_cell.length_c   1.000
_cell.angle_alpha   90.00
_cell.angle_beta   90.00
_cell.angle_gamma   90.00
#
_symmetry.space_group_name_H-M   'P 1'
#
loop_
_entity.id
_entity.type
_entity.pdbx_description
1 polymer ?
#
loop_
_entity_poly.entity_id
_entity_poly.type
_entity_poly.pdbx_seq_one_letter_code
_entity_poly.pdbx_strand_id
1 'polypeptide(L)'
;MSLLELLNISQTTCLNESFEHGIKSILSSKKINTTGEFLLSDADEQLLLNISFIQTVRVRSIIINSRNASQAPKELKILVNRIDVGFEDVQDAKEPEVAQALILTEEQVTEGKQIPLRFVRFQTVNSMQVRGPSRSLPQACATLRLRQIFVASNQGGEDETRIDGIDILGVPVETTKDLSGLKKQEE
;
A
#
# COMPACT_ATOMS: atom_id res chain seq x y z
N MET A 1 -6.66 -7.56 -9.37
CA MET A 1 -8.00 -7.09 -8.99
C MET A 1 -7.81 -5.90 -8.06
N SER A 2 -8.71 -4.92 -8.06
CA SER A 2 -8.69 -3.86 -7.05
C SER A 2 -8.97 -4.45 -5.67
N LEU A 3 -8.24 -3.98 -4.66
CA LEU A 3 -8.36 -4.38 -3.26
C LEU A 3 -9.09 -3.33 -2.42
N LEU A 4 -9.59 -2.25 -3.04
CA LEU A 4 -10.28 -1.16 -2.35
C LEU A 4 -11.52 -1.64 -1.59
N GLU A 5 -12.22 -2.66 -2.09
CA GLU A 5 -13.37 -3.25 -1.43
C GLU A 5 -13.03 -3.90 -0.07
N LEU A 6 -11.80 -4.39 0.04
CA LEU A 6 -11.25 -5.07 1.23
C LEU A 6 -10.59 -4.09 2.21
N LEU A 7 -10.62 -2.78 1.93
CA LEU A 7 -10.08 -1.76 2.83
C LEU A 7 -10.96 -1.55 4.05
N ASN A 8 -10.29 -1.38 5.18
CA ASN A 8 -10.87 -0.89 6.41
C ASN A 8 -10.68 0.62 6.49
N ILE A 9 -11.66 1.36 5.96
CA ILE A 9 -11.65 2.84 5.92
C ILE A 9 -11.55 3.43 7.33
N SER A 10 -12.20 2.81 8.32
CA SER A 10 -12.17 3.28 9.71
C SER A 10 -10.78 3.22 10.34
N GLN A 11 -9.96 2.23 9.94
CA GLN A 11 -8.58 2.07 10.38
C GLN A 11 -7.56 2.70 9.42
N THR A 12 -8.04 3.33 8.35
CA THR A 12 -7.19 4.04 7.40
C THR A 12 -7.05 5.48 7.87
N THR A 13 -5.81 5.95 7.96
CA THR A 13 -5.46 7.30 8.41
C THR A 13 -4.39 7.88 7.51
N CYS A 14 -4.28 9.20 7.43
CA CYS A 14 -3.14 9.86 6.81
C CYS A 14 -2.56 10.85 7.80
N LEU A 15 -1.23 10.94 7.87
CA LEU A 15 -0.56 12.05 8.56
C LEU A 15 -0.26 13.16 7.55
N ASN A 16 -0.31 14.39 8.03
CA ASN A 16 -0.15 15.62 7.24
C ASN A 16 -1.23 15.81 6.16
N GLU A 17 -2.44 15.24 6.36
CA GLU A 17 -3.59 15.51 5.48
C GLU A 17 -4.31 16.79 5.89
N SER A 18 -4.80 17.54 4.90
CA SER A 18 -5.64 18.72 5.11
C SER A 18 -6.96 18.34 5.78
N PHE A 19 -7.46 19.21 6.65
CA PHE A 19 -8.73 19.00 7.37
C PHE A 19 -9.94 18.89 6.42
N GLU A 20 -9.94 19.60 5.30
CA GLU A 20 -11.03 19.59 4.32
C GLU A 20 -10.90 18.44 3.31
N HIS A 21 -9.66 18.02 3.02
CA HIS A 21 -9.33 17.13 1.91
C HIS A 21 -8.51 15.92 2.39
N GLY A 22 -9.17 15.01 3.12
CA GLY A 22 -8.53 13.83 3.71
C GLY A 22 -8.60 12.57 2.84
N ILE A 23 -7.76 11.58 3.19
CA ILE A 23 -7.63 10.28 2.51
C ILE A 23 -8.95 9.50 2.51
N LYS A 24 -9.77 9.71 3.53
CA LYS A 24 -11.06 9.03 3.67
C LYS A 24 -12.02 9.47 2.57
N SER A 25 -11.98 10.72 2.12
CA SER A 25 -12.86 11.22 1.05
C SER A 25 -12.60 10.48 -0.26
N ILE A 26 -11.33 10.28 -0.62
CA ILE A 26 -10.96 9.56 -1.85
C ILE A 26 -11.17 8.04 -1.76
N LEU A 27 -11.14 7.45 -0.55
CA LEU A 27 -11.31 6.01 -0.34
C LEU A 27 -12.74 5.60 0.06
N SER A 28 -13.62 6.54 0.40
CA SER A 28 -14.98 6.26 0.89
C SER A 28 -15.83 5.45 -0.08
N SER A 29 -15.63 5.66 -1.39
CA SER A 29 -16.37 4.98 -2.45
C SER A 29 -15.91 3.52 -2.66
N LYS A 30 -14.82 3.08 -2.03
CA LYS A 30 -14.16 1.79 -2.24
C LYS A 30 -13.87 1.46 -3.72
N LYS A 31 -13.74 2.50 -4.54
CA LYS A 31 -13.44 2.44 -5.98
C LYS A 31 -12.46 3.54 -6.32
N ILE A 32 -11.82 3.45 -7.49
CA ILE A 32 -10.96 4.53 -7.96
C ILE A 32 -11.76 5.83 -8.00
N ASN A 33 -11.25 6.86 -7.33
CA ASN A 33 -11.94 8.12 -7.26
C ASN A 33 -11.84 8.84 -8.61
N THR A 34 -13.01 9.03 -9.24
CA THR A 34 -13.17 9.84 -10.46
C THR A 34 -13.90 11.14 -10.17
N THR A 35 -14.23 11.41 -8.90
CA THR A 35 -15.03 12.57 -8.48
C THR A 35 -14.17 13.81 -8.22
N GLY A 36 -14.78 14.91 -7.76
CA GLY A 36 -14.09 16.16 -7.43
C GLY A 36 -13.19 16.08 -6.19
N GLU A 37 -13.33 15.03 -5.38
CA GLU A 37 -12.59 14.86 -4.12
C GLU A 37 -11.11 14.59 -4.37
N PHE A 38 -10.25 15.05 -3.47
CA PHE A 38 -8.82 14.80 -3.49
C PHE A 38 -8.27 14.79 -2.06
N LEU A 39 -7.11 14.18 -1.89
CA LEU A 39 -6.26 14.30 -0.71
C LEU A 39 -5.27 15.44 -0.97
N LEU A 40 -5.18 16.37 -0.03
CA LEU A 40 -4.18 17.45 -0.05
C LEU A 40 -3.36 17.39 1.24
N SER A 41 -2.08 17.75 1.17
CA SER A 41 -1.28 17.94 2.37
C SER A 41 -1.55 19.28 3.05
N ASP A 42 -1.26 19.37 4.35
CA ASP A 42 -1.60 20.57 5.16
C ASP A 42 -0.39 21.48 5.43
N ALA A 43 0.75 20.89 5.80
CA ALA A 43 1.93 21.66 6.21
C ALA A 43 3.03 21.69 5.13
N ASP A 44 3.25 20.58 4.44
CA ASP A 44 4.34 20.39 3.50
C ASP A 44 4.03 19.25 2.50
N GLU A 45 4.92 18.99 1.55
CA GLU A 45 4.73 18.00 0.49
C GLU A 45 4.70 16.54 0.97
N GLN A 46 5.12 16.25 2.21
CA GLN A 46 5.21 14.90 2.74
C GLN A 46 3.86 14.40 3.24
N LEU A 47 3.48 13.19 2.82
CA LEU A 47 2.25 12.54 3.27
C LEU A 47 2.56 11.13 3.75
N LEU A 48 1.96 10.71 4.87
CA LEU A 48 2.08 9.34 5.34
C LEU A 48 0.71 8.66 5.40
N LEU A 49 0.42 7.85 4.38
CA LEU A 49 -0.84 7.15 4.23
C LEU A 49 -0.76 5.79 4.91
N ASN A 50 -1.58 5.58 5.94
CA ASN A 50 -1.72 4.31 6.63
C ASN A 50 -2.97 3.56 6.16
N ILE A 51 -2.79 2.58 5.28
CA ILE A 51 -3.84 1.78 4.66
C ILE A 51 -4.00 0.44 5.40
N SER A 52 -5.20 0.17 5.91
CA SER A 52 -5.51 -1.10 6.58
C SER A 52 -6.50 -1.93 5.79
N PHE A 53 -6.27 -3.23 5.68
CA PHE A 53 -7.18 -4.19 5.03
C PHE A 53 -7.92 -5.03 6.08
N ILE A 54 -9.18 -5.36 5.80
CA ILE A 54 -10.04 -6.23 6.63
C ILE A 54 -9.47 -7.66 6.67
N GLN A 55 -8.94 -8.12 5.54
CA GLN A 55 -8.35 -9.43 5.39
C GLN A 55 -6.93 -9.34 4.82
N THR A 56 -6.25 -10.48 4.80
CA THR A 56 -4.92 -10.57 4.19
C THR A 56 -5.02 -10.46 2.67
N VAL A 57 -4.16 -9.63 2.09
CA VAL A 57 -4.07 -9.43 0.65
C VAL A 57 -2.61 -9.54 0.19
N ARG A 58 -2.40 -9.91 -1.08
CA ARG A 58 -1.11 -9.80 -1.76
C ARG A 58 -1.20 -8.67 -2.76
N VAL A 59 -0.58 -7.55 -2.43
CA VAL A 59 -0.47 -6.40 -3.33
C VAL A 59 0.54 -6.72 -4.43
N ARG A 60 0.17 -6.45 -5.69
CA ARG A 60 0.98 -6.64 -6.89
C ARG A 60 1.41 -5.32 -7.51
N SER A 61 0.49 -4.36 -7.53
CA SER A 61 0.72 -3.04 -8.11
C SER A 61 -0.11 -2.01 -7.38
N ILE A 62 0.30 -0.75 -7.49
CA ILE A 62 -0.47 0.40 -7.04
C ILE A 62 -0.70 1.33 -8.22
N ILE A 63 -1.79 2.08 -8.17
CA ILE A 63 -2.10 3.15 -9.09
C ILE A 63 -2.32 4.39 -8.22
N ILE A 64 -1.68 5.49 -8.59
CA ILE A 64 -1.88 6.78 -7.95
C ILE A 64 -2.15 7.78 -9.05
N ASN A 65 -3.25 8.52 -8.90
CA ASN A 65 -3.72 9.51 -9.85
C ASN A 65 -3.73 10.88 -9.19
N SER A 66 -3.26 11.87 -9.95
CA SER A 66 -3.41 13.27 -9.59
C SER A 66 -3.79 14.05 -10.84
N ARG A 67 -4.72 14.99 -10.70
CA ARG A 67 -5.12 15.91 -11.78
C ARG A 67 -4.09 17.00 -12.02
N ASN A 68 -3.26 17.29 -11.02
CA ASN A 68 -2.21 18.28 -11.11
C ASN A 68 -0.85 17.58 -11.17
N ALA A 69 -0.17 17.66 -12.31
CA ALA A 69 1.14 17.04 -12.49
C ALA A 69 2.19 17.64 -11.54
N SER A 70 2.20 18.96 -11.31
CA SER A 70 3.18 19.60 -10.43
C SER A 70 3.05 19.16 -8.96
N GLN A 71 1.81 19.04 -8.46
CA GLN A 71 1.54 18.59 -7.09
C GLN A 71 1.47 17.06 -6.97
N ALA A 72 1.69 16.32 -8.06
CA ALA A 72 1.65 14.87 -8.04
C ALA A 72 2.82 14.30 -7.23
N PRO A 73 2.64 13.20 -6.49
CA PRO A 73 3.75 12.54 -5.80
C PRO A 73 4.81 12.04 -6.79
N LYS A 74 6.08 12.28 -6.45
CA LYS A 74 7.25 11.84 -7.23
C LYS A 74 7.96 10.69 -6.57
N GLU A 75 8.38 10.84 -5.33
CA GLU A 75 9.06 9.78 -4.60
C GLU A 75 8.11 9.15 -3.59
N LEU A 76 7.92 7.84 -3.71
CA LEU A 76 7.12 7.03 -2.80
C LEU A 76 7.96 5.97 -2.12
N LYS A 77 7.80 5.82 -0.81
CA LYS A 77 8.40 4.73 -0.05
C LYS A 77 7.29 3.88 0.55
N ILE A 78 7.37 2.58 0.33
CA ILE A 78 6.38 1.62 0.79
C ILE A 78 6.94 0.85 1.96
N LEU A 79 6.18 0.80 3.05
CA LEU A 79 6.50 0.05 4.26
C LEU A 79 5.41 -0.97 4.55
N VAL A 80 5.85 -2.13 5.03
CA VAL A 80 4.97 -3.24 5.42
C VAL A 80 5.24 -3.66 6.85
N ASN A 81 4.21 -4.16 7.52
CA ASN A 81 4.30 -4.74 8.87
C ASN A 81 4.88 -3.82 9.96
N ARG A 82 4.95 -2.50 9.75
CA ARG A 82 5.20 -1.54 10.83
C ARG A 82 3.89 -0.92 11.31
N ILE A 83 3.80 -0.77 12.62
CA ILE A 83 2.71 -0.07 13.31
C ILE A 83 3.35 1.20 13.89
N ASP A 84 2.68 2.35 13.77
CA ASP A 84 3.19 3.64 14.28
C ASP A 84 4.58 4.02 13.74
N VAL A 85 4.61 4.49 12.49
CA VAL A 85 5.84 5.02 11.90
C VAL A 85 5.64 6.52 11.72
N GLY A 86 6.59 7.32 12.20
CA GLY A 86 6.58 8.77 12.02
C GLY A 86 7.32 9.18 10.74
N PHE A 87 7.26 10.46 10.41
CA PHE A 87 8.03 11.03 9.29
C PHE A 87 9.53 10.80 9.46
N GLU A 88 10.05 11.01 10.68
CA GLU A 88 11.47 10.82 11.01
C GLU A 88 11.96 9.39 10.74
N ASP A 89 11.10 8.39 11.00
CA ASP A 89 11.44 6.99 10.77
C ASP A 89 11.51 6.60 9.29
N VAL A 90 10.79 7.31 8.40
CA VAL A 90 10.69 6.96 6.96
C VAL A 90 11.54 7.86 6.08
N GLN A 91 11.77 9.09 6.51
CA GLN A 91 12.48 10.10 5.73
C GLN A 91 13.88 9.61 5.35
N ASP A 92 14.64 9.09 6.31
CA ASP A 92 15.98 8.54 6.07
C ASP A 92 15.99 7.04 5.76
N ALA A 93 14.86 6.35 5.93
CA ALA A 93 14.77 4.93 5.67
C ALA A 93 15.01 4.63 4.18
N LYS A 94 15.91 3.68 3.96
CA LYS A 94 16.28 3.15 2.65
C LYS A 94 16.07 1.65 2.63
N GLU A 95 16.15 1.07 1.45
CA GLU A 95 16.13 -0.37 1.28
C GLU A 95 17.29 -1.01 2.08
N PRO A 96 17.04 -1.98 2.99
CA PRO A 96 15.86 -2.84 3.13
C PRO A 96 14.83 -2.45 4.21
N GLU A 97 14.99 -1.32 4.90
CA GLU A 97 14.05 -0.88 5.95
C GLU A 97 12.68 -0.52 5.37
N VAL A 98 12.67 0.20 4.25
CA VAL A 98 11.50 0.31 3.39
C VAL A 98 11.44 -0.91 2.47
N ALA A 99 10.23 -1.42 2.24
CA ALA A 99 10.06 -2.59 1.39
C ALA A 99 10.42 -2.28 -0.06
N GLN A 100 10.09 -1.07 -0.53
CA GLN A 100 10.43 -0.59 -1.85
C GLN A 100 10.34 0.94 -1.90
N ALA A 101 11.33 1.58 -2.53
CA ALA A 101 11.23 2.96 -2.97
C ALA A 101 10.86 2.98 -4.47
N LEU A 102 9.93 3.86 -4.83
CA LEU A 102 9.43 4.07 -6.18
C LEU A 102 9.62 5.53 -6.55
N ILE A 103 10.14 5.75 -7.75
CA ILE A 103 10.15 7.08 -8.37
C ILE A 103 9.09 7.04 -9.46
N LEU A 104 8.04 7.84 -9.27
CA LEU A 104 6.96 8.03 -10.20
C LEU A 104 7.36 9.06 -11.26
N THR A 105 6.85 8.87 -12.46
CA THR A 105 6.91 9.85 -13.54
C THR A 105 5.57 10.56 -13.67
N GLU A 106 5.56 11.78 -14.22
CA GLU A 106 4.35 12.57 -14.42
C GLU A 106 3.32 11.83 -15.28
N GLU A 107 3.77 11.10 -16.31
CA GLU A 107 2.93 10.25 -17.16
C GLU A 107 2.21 9.18 -16.33
N GLN A 108 2.92 8.51 -15.40
CA GLN A 108 2.32 7.47 -14.57
C GLN A 108 1.21 8.00 -13.67
N VAL A 109 1.35 9.23 -13.15
CA VAL A 109 0.37 9.82 -12.24
C VAL A 109 -0.80 10.44 -13.01
N THR A 110 -0.54 10.99 -14.20
CA THR A 110 -1.58 11.65 -15.01
C THR A 110 -2.44 10.61 -15.74
N GLU A 111 -1.82 9.57 -16.31
CA GLU A 111 -2.53 8.47 -16.99
C GLU A 111 -3.08 7.42 -16.02
N GLY A 112 -2.67 7.46 -14.75
CA GLY A 112 -3.03 6.45 -13.75
C GLY A 112 -2.48 5.07 -14.08
N LYS A 113 -1.21 5.02 -14.47
CA LYS A 113 -0.55 3.79 -14.87
C LYS A 113 -0.26 2.91 -13.65
N GLN A 114 -0.46 1.62 -13.82
CA GLN A 114 -0.14 0.64 -12.78
C GLN A 114 1.37 0.60 -12.54
N ILE A 115 1.78 0.87 -11.32
CA ILE A 115 3.17 0.77 -10.87
C ILE A 115 3.36 -0.61 -10.22
N PRO A 116 4.13 -1.52 -10.84
CA PRO A 116 4.36 -2.85 -10.30
C PRO A 116 5.23 -2.78 -9.04
N LEU A 117 4.78 -3.44 -7.99
CA LEU A 117 5.56 -3.63 -6.77
C LEU A 117 6.41 -4.89 -6.89
N ARG A 118 7.66 -4.81 -6.46
CA ARG A 118 8.60 -5.93 -6.43
C ARG A 118 8.25 -6.83 -5.25
N PHE A 119 7.68 -7.98 -5.56
CA PHE A 119 7.24 -9.00 -4.61
C PHE A 119 8.38 -9.64 -3.76
N VAL A 120 9.64 -9.27 -4.00
CA VAL A 120 10.84 -10.03 -3.62
C VAL A 120 11.40 -9.77 -2.21
N ARG A 121 10.93 -8.76 -1.46
CA ARG A 121 11.40 -8.50 -0.07
C ARG A 121 10.37 -8.71 1.01
N PHE A 122 9.22 -9.21 0.62
CA PHE A 122 8.09 -9.39 1.49
C PHE A 122 8.09 -10.72 2.26
N GLN A 123 9.21 -11.43 2.25
CA GLN A 123 9.41 -12.65 3.01
C GLN A 123 9.98 -12.30 4.37
N THR A 124 9.17 -12.48 5.42
CA THR A 124 9.63 -12.85 6.76
C THR A 124 10.66 -11.94 7.45
N VAL A 125 10.20 -11.21 8.47
CA VAL A 125 10.98 -11.17 9.71
C VAL A 125 10.07 -11.63 10.84
N ASN A 126 9.98 -12.95 11.03
CA ASN A 126 9.54 -13.55 12.28
C ASN A 126 10.52 -14.70 12.55
N SER A 127 11.47 -14.46 13.45
CA SER A 127 12.53 -15.37 13.91
C SER A 127 13.77 -15.55 13.02
N MET A 128 14.90 -14.94 13.44
CA MET A 128 16.23 -15.50 13.19
C MET A 128 16.59 -16.47 14.32
N GLN A 129 16.25 -17.75 14.17
CA GLN A 129 16.83 -18.96 14.81
C GLN A 129 15.91 -20.14 14.41
N VAL A 130 16.34 -21.34 14.01
CA VAL A 130 17.38 -22.25 14.53
C VAL A 130 17.90 -23.18 13.41
N ARG A 131 19.20 -23.50 13.51
CA ARG A 131 19.93 -24.58 12.83
C ARG A 131 19.31 -25.97 13.09
N GLY A 132 18.86 -26.68 12.06
CA GLY A 132 18.53 -28.11 12.14
C GLY A 132 18.05 -28.68 10.79
N PRO A 133 18.54 -29.85 10.35
CA PRO A 133 18.12 -30.44 9.07
C PRO A 133 16.92 -31.36 9.30
N SER A 134 15.68 -30.87 9.14
CA SER A 134 14.55 -31.78 9.01
C SER A 134 13.30 -31.11 8.43
N ARG A 135 12.82 -31.72 7.35
CA ARG A 135 11.47 -31.64 6.74
C ARG A 135 10.94 -30.23 6.40
N SER A 136 10.94 -29.96 5.11
CA SER A 136 10.23 -28.88 4.43
C SER A 136 8.75 -28.82 4.84
N LEU A 137 8.41 -27.86 5.70
CA LEU A 137 7.06 -27.31 5.80
C LEU A 137 6.81 -26.39 4.59
N PRO A 138 5.56 -26.28 4.11
CA PRO A 138 5.24 -25.41 3.00
C PRO A 138 5.62 -23.99 3.37
N GLN A 139 6.44 -23.37 2.53
CA GLN A 139 6.87 -21.99 2.64
C GLN A 139 5.62 -21.12 2.82
N ALA A 140 5.39 -20.69 4.06
CA ALA A 140 4.29 -19.79 4.38
C ALA A 140 4.50 -18.54 3.54
N CYS A 141 3.75 -18.45 2.45
CA CYS A 141 3.76 -17.31 1.56
C CYS A 141 3.29 -16.12 2.40
N ALA A 142 4.27 -15.35 2.86
CA ALA A 142 4.10 -14.36 3.90
C ALA A 142 2.90 -13.46 3.59
N THR A 143 1.92 -13.53 4.50
CA THR A 143 0.76 -12.67 4.58
C THR A 143 1.22 -11.23 4.69
N LEU A 144 1.12 -10.49 3.60
CA LEU A 144 1.59 -9.12 3.50
C LEU A 144 0.48 -8.16 3.88
N ARG A 145 0.79 -7.25 4.79
CA ARG A 145 -0.05 -6.09 5.07
C ARG A 145 0.70 -4.89 4.53
N LEU A 146 0.37 -4.47 3.30
CA LEU A 146 0.68 -3.11 2.87
C LEU A 146 0.01 -2.20 3.88
N ARG A 147 0.82 -1.48 4.65
CA ARG A 147 0.33 -0.63 5.73
C ARG A 147 0.61 0.82 5.46
N GLN A 148 1.81 1.17 4.99
CA GLN A 148 2.20 2.56 4.91
C GLN A 148 2.77 2.91 3.54
N ILE A 149 2.27 4.01 2.98
CA ILE A 149 2.80 4.65 1.79
C ILE A 149 3.25 6.04 2.24
N PHE A 150 4.54 6.29 2.16
CA PHE A 150 5.12 7.59 2.41
C PHE A 150 5.38 8.30 1.09
N VAL A 151 4.92 9.54 0.99
CA VAL A 151 5.26 10.47 -0.08
C VAL A 151 6.37 11.36 0.43
N ALA A 152 7.53 11.34 -0.23
CA ALA A 152 8.69 12.12 0.18
C ALA A 152 8.79 13.47 -0.53
N SER A 153 8.26 13.56 -1.75
CA SER A 153 8.30 14.77 -2.60
C SER A 153 7.26 14.68 -3.72
N ASN A 154 6.95 15.83 -4.31
CA ASN A 154 6.11 15.95 -5.51
C ASN A 154 6.95 16.21 -6.79
N GLN A 155 6.30 16.22 -7.95
CA GLN A 155 6.96 16.35 -9.26
C GLN A 155 7.48 17.77 -9.51
N GLY A 156 6.69 18.78 -9.13
CA GLY A 156 6.93 20.19 -9.40
C GLY A 156 7.79 20.91 -8.35
N GLY A 157 8.05 20.30 -7.19
CA GLY A 157 8.67 20.98 -6.05
C GLY A 157 7.73 22.01 -5.40
N GLU A 158 6.43 21.72 -5.41
CA GLU A 158 5.41 22.55 -4.76
C GLU A 158 5.42 22.32 -3.25
N ASP A 159 4.91 23.26 -2.46
CA ASP A 159 4.84 23.11 -1.00
C ASP A 159 3.78 22.06 -0.57
N GLU A 160 2.86 21.72 -1.45
CA GLU A 160 1.75 20.80 -1.17
C GLU A 160 1.68 19.65 -2.17
N THR A 161 1.34 18.46 -1.67
CA THR A 161 1.08 17.29 -2.51
C THR A 161 -0.40 17.02 -2.62
N ARG A 162 -0.86 16.78 -3.85
CA ARG A 162 -2.25 16.45 -4.17
C ARG A 162 -2.37 15.06 -4.77
N ILE A 163 -3.29 14.26 -4.25
CA ILE A 163 -3.65 12.94 -4.77
C ILE A 163 -5.16 12.86 -4.98
N ASP A 164 -5.60 12.76 -6.22
CA ASP A 164 -7.03 12.66 -6.55
C ASP A 164 -7.56 11.23 -6.38
N GLY A 165 -6.75 10.20 -6.62
CA GLY A 165 -7.19 8.82 -6.50
C GLY A 165 -6.06 7.83 -6.25
N ILE A 166 -6.38 6.77 -5.50
CA ILE A 166 -5.45 5.67 -5.22
C ILE A 166 -6.19 4.37 -5.46
N ASP A 167 -5.56 3.45 -6.20
CA ASP A 167 -6.03 2.08 -6.33
C ASP A 167 -4.89 1.11 -5.99
N ILE A 168 -5.23 0.05 -5.28
CA ILE A 168 -4.28 -0.96 -4.83
C ILE A 168 -4.69 -2.27 -5.47
N LEU A 169 -3.86 -2.76 -6.37
CA LEU A 169 -4.13 -3.94 -7.16
C LEU A 169 -3.41 -5.16 -6.58
N GLY A 170 -4.14 -6.25 -6.46
CA GLY A 170 -3.60 -7.49 -5.97
C GLY A 170 -4.61 -8.62 -5.99
N VAL A 171 -4.42 -9.55 -5.07
CA VAL A 171 -5.34 -10.66 -4.82
C VAL A 171 -5.54 -10.86 -3.31
N PRO A 172 -6.76 -11.13 -2.83
CA PRO A 172 -6.94 -11.61 -1.47
C PRO A 172 -6.16 -12.91 -1.28
N VAL A 173 -5.56 -13.10 -0.11
CA VAL A 173 -5.03 -14.41 0.27
C VAL A 173 -6.20 -15.20 0.80
N GLU A 174 -6.69 -16.13 -0.01
CA GLU A 174 -7.62 -17.14 0.45
C GLU A 174 -6.91 -17.98 1.50
N THR A 175 -7.33 -17.87 2.76
CA THR A 175 -7.09 -18.95 3.71
C THR A 175 -7.94 -20.11 3.19
N THR A 176 -7.32 -21.11 2.57
CA THR A 176 -7.98 -22.34 2.17
C THR A 176 -8.86 -22.85 3.31
N LYS A 177 -10.17 -22.66 3.19
CA LYS A 177 -11.20 -23.40 3.91
C LYS A 177 -11.98 -24.23 2.88
N ASP A 178 -11.27 -24.94 2.01
CA ASP A 178 -11.85 -26.05 1.27
C ASP A 178 -11.48 -27.34 1.97
N LEU A 179 -12.33 -27.74 2.93
CA LEU A 179 -12.38 -29.10 3.47
C LEU A 179 -13.67 -29.83 3.03
N SER A 180 -14.43 -29.27 2.10
CA SER A 180 -15.64 -29.86 1.52
C SER A 180 -15.29 -30.70 0.28
N GLY A 181 -14.53 -31.78 0.49
CA GLY A 181 -14.11 -32.65 -0.62
C GLY A 181 -13.80 -34.11 -0.27
N LEU A 182 -14.01 -34.56 0.97
CA LEU A 182 -13.88 -35.98 1.33
C LEU A 182 -15.26 -36.65 1.30
N LYS A 183 -15.77 -36.92 0.10
CA LYS A 183 -16.64 -38.09 -0.08
C LYS A 183 -15.72 -39.29 -0.23
N LYS A 184 -15.50 -40.02 0.88
CA LYS A 184 -15.07 -41.42 0.79
C LYS A 184 -16.19 -42.18 0.08
N GLN A 185 -15.99 -42.43 -1.20
CA GLN A 185 -16.60 -43.56 -1.89
C GLN A 185 -15.54 -44.65 -1.82
N GLU A 186 -15.80 -45.70 -1.06
CA GLU A 186 -15.33 -47.04 -1.42
C GLU A 186 -16.27 -48.05 -0.76
N GLU A 187 -16.67 -48.98 -1.61
CA GLU A 187 -17.69 -50.02 -1.50
C GLU A 187 -17.24 -51.19 -0.62
#